data_AF-A0A523JB81-F1
#
_entry.id   AF-A0A523JB81-F1
#
_cell.length_a   1.000
_cell.length_b   1.000
_cell.length_c   1.000
_cell.angle_alpha   90.00
_cell.angle_beta   90.00
_cell.angle_gamma   90.00
#
_symmetry.space_group_name_H-M   'P 1'
#
loop_
_entity.id
_entity.type
_entity.pdbx_description
1 polymer ?
#
loop_
_entity_poly.entity_id
_entity_poly.type
_entity_poly.pdbx_seq_one_letter_code
_entity_poly.pdbx_strand_id
1 'polypeptide(L)'
;MKLLLLLFFIPLSLFAYNDHDVSGAVEAEGFYVGDDKDLGGSFFYIVDRTNKLCFAGTRRPQYGTGTLIKIPCKALKRTPEINTYMETGEIIEKKKVKKRYKTQ
;
A
#
# COMPACT_ATOMS: atom_id res chain seq x y z
N MET A 1 -26.14 -4.93 -63.20
CA MET A 1 -26.30 -4.63 -61.76
C MET A 1 -25.19 -5.33 -61.00
N LYS A 2 -24.22 -4.57 -60.46
CA LYS A 2 -23.11 -5.11 -59.66
C LYS A 2 -23.61 -5.26 -58.22
N LEU A 3 -23.81 -6.49 -57.75
CA LEU A 3 -24.16 -6.76 -56.35
C LEU A 3 -22.86 -6.82 -55.53
N LEU A 4 -22.72 -5.81 -54.68
CA LEU A 4 -21.59 -5.53 -53.81
C LEU A 4 -21.62 -6.50 -52.61
N LEU A 5 -20.71 -7.47 -52.57
CA LEU A 5 -20.52 -8.34 -51.40
C LEU A 5 -19.60 -7.61 -50.41
N LEU A 6 -20.20 -6.83 -49.51
CA LEU A 6 -19.50 -6.10 -48.46
C LEU A 6 -19.06 -7.08 -47.36
N LEU A 7 -17.74 -7.20 -47.24
CA LEU A 7 -16.99 -7.88 -46.21
C LEU A 7 -17.50 -7.51 -44.81
N PHE A 8 -18.13 -8.45 -44.10
CA PHE A 8 -18.23 -8.42 -42.65
C PHE A 8 -16.92 -8.91 -42.04
N PHE A 9 -15.92 -8.04 -41.98
CA PHE A 9 -14.83 -8.16 -41.00
C PHE A 9 -15.12 -7.17 -39.89
N ILE A 10 -15.81 -7.64 -38.84
CA ILE A 10 -15.84 -6.94 -37.55
C ILE A 10 -14.56 -7.38 -36.83
N PRO A 11 -13.50 -6.56 -36.72
CA PRO A 11 -12.41 -6.92 -35.84
C PRO A 11 -12.95 -6.89 -34.40
N LEU A 12 -12.88 -8.06 -33.75
CA LEU A 12 -12.91 -8.22 -32.31
C LEU A 12 -11.96 -7.19 -31.69
N SER A 13 -12.48 -6.05 -31.28
CA SER A 13 -11.84 -5.15 -30.32
C SER A 13 -12.50 -5.34 -28.97
N LEU A 14 -12.61 -6.60 -28.54
CA LEU A 14 -12.53 -6.94 -27.14
C LEU A 14 -11.08 -6.68 -26.73
N PHE A 15 -10.75 -5.40 -26.52
CA PHE A 15 -9.59 -5.03 -25.73
C PHE A 15 -9.86 -5.60 -24.34
N ALA A 16 -9.35 -6.82 -24.10
CA ALA A 16 -9.19 -7.35 -22.77
C ALA A 16 -8.40 -6.30 -22.01
N TYR A 17 -9.06 -5.64 -21.05
CA TYR A 17 -8.40 -4.79 -20.09
C TYR A 17 -7.51 -5.72 -19.28
N ASN A 18 -6.26 -5.88 -19.74
CA ASN A 18 -5.24 -6.63 -19.03
C ASN A 18 -4.97 -5.80 -17.78
N ASP A 19 -5.51 -6.24 -16.64
CA ASP A 19 -5.05 -5.77 -15.33
C ASP A 19 -3.57 -6.15 -15.23
N HIS A 20 -2.72 -5.24 -15.69
CA HIS A 20 -1.29 -5.40 -15.61
C HIS A 20 -0.92 -5.38 -14.14
N ASP A 21 -0.48 -6.54 -13.64
CA ASP A 21 0.05 -6.68 -12.32
C ASP A 21 1.26 -5.75 -12.15
N VAL A 22 1.05 -4.65 -11.43
CA VAL A 22 2.05 -3.62 -11.12
C VAL A 22 2.83 -3.92 -9.85
N SER A 23 2.62 -5.09 -9.22
CA SER A 23 3.32 -5.50 -8.01
C SER A 23 4.85 -5.52 -8.14
N GLY A 24 5.37 -5.67 -9.37
CA GLY A 24 6.82 -5.55 -9.66
C GLY A 24 7.31 -4.14 -10.00
N ALA A 25 6.41 -3.16 -10.17
CA ALA A 25 6.75 -1.80 -10.58
C ALA A 25 6.78 -0.81 -9.40
N VAL A 26 6.08 -1.12 -8.31
CA VAL A 26 5.95 -0.24 -7.15
C VAL A 26 6.43 -0.94 -5.88
N GLU A 27 7.56 -0.48 -5.35
CA GLU A 27 8.07 -0.88 -4.05
C GLU A 27 7.46 0.03 -2.98
N ALA A 28 6.32 -0.38 -2.41
CA ALA A 28 5.65 0.33 -1.34
C ALA A 28 5.34 -0.57 -0.16
N GLU A 29 5.59 -0.09 1.06
CA GLU A 29 5.39 -0.87 2.29
C GLU A 29 4.65 -0.07 3.37
N GLY A 30 3.80 -0.78 4.14
CA GLY A 30 3.00 -0.23 5.22
C GLY A 30 3.54 -0.61 6.61
N PHE A 31 3.83 0.40 7.43
CA PHE A 31 4.35 0.23 8.78
C PHE A 31 3.29 0.58 9.81
N TYR A 32 2.86 -0.41 10.58
CA TYR A 32 1.93 -0.19 11.68
C TYR A 32 2.66 0.37 12.91
N VAL A 33 2.16 1.49 13.43
CA VAL A 33 2.79 2.21 14.55
C VAL A 33 2.15 1.84 15.88
N GLY A 34 0.83 1.65 15.89
CA GLY A 34 0.07 1.36 17.10
C GLY A 34 -1.37 1.86 17.03
N ASP A 35 -2.11 1.56 18.09
CA ASP A 35 -3.45 2.06 18.32
C ASP A 35 -3.38 3.16 19.38
N ASP A 36 -4.00 4.30 19.10
CA ASP A 36 -4.22 5.35 20.09
C ASP A 36 -5.73 5.53 20.27
N LYS A 37 -6.20 5.18 21.47
CA LYS A 37 -7.62 5.27 21.84
C LYS A 37 -8.07 6.71 22.04
N ASP A 38 -7.16 7.60 22.42
CA ASP A 38 -7.45 9.02 22.65
C ASP A 38 -7.60 9.75 21.31
N LEU A 39 -6.85 9.32 20.28
CA LEU A 39 -7.01 9.78 18.90
C LEU A 39 -8.01 8.94 18.08
N GLY A 40 -8.59 7.90 18.69
CA GLY A 40 -9.70 7.11 18.21
C GLY A 40 -9.38 6.18 17.03
N GLY A 41 -8.14 5.70 16.88
CA GLY A 41 -7.79 4.85 15.74
C GLY A 41 -6.37 4.28 15.73
N SER A 42 -6.12 3.52 14.66
CA SER A 42 -4.85 2.89 14.33
C SER A 42 -4.00 3.81 13.46
N PHE A 43 -2.70 3.89 13.76
CA PHE A 43 -1.74 4.72 13.03
C PHE A 43 -0.81 3.86 12.20
N PHE A 44 -0.59 4.27 10.96
CA PHE A 44 0.32 3.60 10.05
C PHE A 44 1.07 4.60 9.19
N TYR A 45 2.25 4.22 8.73
CA TYR A 45 2.99 4.93 7.69
C TYR A 45 3.03 4.09 6.43
N ILE A 46 3.01 4.72 5.26
CA ILE A 46 3.25 4.04 3.98
C ILE A 46 4.46 4.72 3.35
N VAL A 47 5.42 3.91 2.90
CA VAL A 47 6.62 4.38 2.21
C VAL A 47 6.69 3.74 0.85
N ASP A 48 6.68 4.57 -0.19
CA ASP A 48 6.90 4.20 -1.58
C ASP A 48 8.32 4.61 -1.98
N ARG A 49 9.19 3.62 -2.17
CA ARG A 49 10.59 3.80 -2.56
C ARG A 49 10.72 4.15 -4.04
N THR A 50 9.86 3.60 -4.89
CA THR A 50 9.84 3.87 -6.33
C THR A 50 9.67 5.35 -6.60
N ASN A 51 8.69 5.99 -5.96
CA ASN A 51 8.36 7.41 -6.19
C ASN A 51 8.91 8.35 -5.11
N LYS A 52 9.62 7.82 -4.11
CA LYS A 52 10.14 8.57 -2.94
C LYS A 52 9.02 9.33 -2.21
N LEU A 53 7.88 8.67 -2.05
CA LEU A 53 6.69 9.22 -1.39
C LEU A 53 6.50 8.57 -0.03
N CYS A 54 6.06 9.37 0.94
CA CYS A 54 5.74 8.89 2.27
C CYS A 54 4.39 9.46 2.70
N PHE A 55 3.63 8.62 3.39
CA PHE A 55 2.30 8.96 3.87
C PHE A 55 2.13 8.57 5.32
N ALA A 56 1.39 9.39 6.07
CA ALA A 56 0.91 9.07 7.40
C ALA A 56 -0.59 8.82 7.32
N GLY A 57 -1.02 7.71 7.92
CA GLY A 57 -2.37 7.23 7.86
C GLY A 57 -2.96 7.05 9.25
N THR A 58 -4.24 7.36 9.37
CA THR A 58 -5.07 6.96 10.51
C THR A 58 -6.25 6.15 10.02
N ARG A 59 -6.59 5.06 10.70
CA ARG A 59 -7.82 4.30 10.46
C ARG A 59 -8.65 4.29 11.73
N ARG A 60 -9.88 4.82 11.67
CA ARG A 60 -10.82 4.76 12.79
C ARG A 60 -11.85 3.66 12.53
N PRO A 61 -11.75 2.46 13.17
CA PRO A 61 -12.62 1.33 12.86
C PRO A 61 -14.11 1.64 13.10
N GLN A 62 -14.43 2.47 14.10
CA GLN A 62 -15.81 2.82 14.46
C GLN A 62 -16.55 3.66 13.41
N TYR A 63 -15.83 4.41 12.58
CA TYR A 63 -16.43 5.36 11.63
C TYR A 63 -16.19 4.98 10.17
N GLY A 64 -15.41 3.92 9.90
CA GLY A 64 -15.02 3.53 8.54
C GLY A 64 -14.13 4.56 7.80
N THR A 65 -13.88 5.71 8.40
CA THR A 65 -13.08 6.80 7.84
C THR A 65 -11.61 6.64 8.22
N GLY A 66 -10.77 6.70 7.20
CA GLY A 66 -9.34 6.91 7.35
C GLY A 66 -8.92 8.24 6.73
N THR A 67 -7.75 8.72 7.11
CA THR A 67 -7.11 9.85 6.45
C THR A 67 -5.69 9.45 6.12
N LEU A 68 -5.26 9.75 4.90
CA LEU A 68 -3.90 9.55 4.45
C LEU A 68 -3.35 10.91 4.03
N ILE A 69 -2.29 11.36 4.68
CA ILE A 69 -1.63 12.63 4.36
C ILE A 69 -0.23 12.35 3.83
N LYS A 70 0.15 13.05 2.76
CA LYS A 70 1.53 13.04 2.29
C LYS A 70 2.41 13.79 3.28
N ILE A 71 3.52 13.19 3.68
CA ILE A 71 4.50 13.76 4.60
C ILE A 71 5.91 13.70 4.02
N PRO A 72 6.84 14.55 4.49
CA PRO A 72 8.25 14.44 4.12
C PRO A 72 8.84 13.12 4.64
N CYS A 73 9.43 12.29 3.77
CA CYS A 73 10.07 11.02 4.17
C CYS A 73 11.17 11.19 5.24
N LYS A 74 11.82 12.36 5.30
CA LYS A 74 12.80 12.69 6.36
C LYS A 74 12.22 12.59 7.78
N ALA A 75 10.91 12.78 7.94
CA ALA A 75 10.25 12.67 9.24
C ALA A 75 10.19 11.22 9.75
N LEU A 76 10.20 10.24 8.83
CA LEU A 76 10.08 8.82 9.16
C LEU A 76 11.41 8.13 9.44
N LYS A 77 12.55 8.77 9.11
CA LYS A 77 13.90 8.24 9.39
C LYS A 77 14.18 7.99 10.88
N ARG A 78 13.37 8.58 11.77
CA ARG A 78 13.48 8.37 13.22
C ARG A 78 12.94 7.01 13.67
N THR A 79 12.19 6.31 12.82
CA THR A 79 11.67 4.97 13.08
C THR A 79 12.65 3.95 12.48
N PRO A 80 13.36 3.14 13.28
CA PRO A 80 14.44 2.28 12.78
C PRO A 80 14.01 1.33 11.67
N GLU A 81 12.84 0.70 11.81
CA GLU A 81 12.30 -0.25 10.82
C GLU A 81 12.01 0.42 9.46
N ILE A 82 11.46 1.62 9.50
CA ILE A 82 11.19 2.41 8.29
C ILE A 82 12.50 2.90 7.67
N ASN A 83 13.46 3.31 8.50
CA ASN A 83 14.76 3.75 8.02
C ASN A 83 15.52 2.62 7.32
N THR A 84 15.54 1.42 7.91
CA THR A 84 16.11 0.24 7.26
C THR A 84 15.43 -0.03 5.92
N TYR A 85 14.10 -0.06 5.88
CA TYR A 85 13.39 -0.28 4.63
C TYR A 85 13.70 0.77 3.57
N MET A 86 13.77 2.06 3.93
CA MET A 86 14.15 3.11 2.99
C MET A 86 15.56 2.90 2.42
N GLU A 87 16.51 2.45 3.24
CA GLU A 87 17.91 2.25 2.85
C GLU A 87 18.11 0.96 2.04
N THR A 88 17.58 -0.17 2.51
CA THR A 88 17.88 -1.50 1.95
C THR A 88 16.75 -2.09 1.11
N GLY A 89 15.51 -1.63 1.31
CA GLY A 89 14.31 -2.26 0.75
C GLY A 89 13.83 -3.48 1.54
N GLU A 90 14.50 -3.82 2.64
CA GLU A 90 14.18 -4.99 3.44
C GLU A 90 13.32 -4.61 4.66
N ILE A 91 12.37 -5.48 4.99
CA ILE A 91 11.52 -5.35 6.17
C ILE A 91 12.11 -6.21 7.28
N ILE A 92 12.59 -5.59 8.35
CA ILE A 92 12.98 -6.33 9.55
C ILE A 92 11.72 -6.58 10.39
N GLU A 93 11.07 -7.72 10.20
CA GLU A 93 9.98 -8.12 11.09
C GLU A 93 10.52 -8.30 12.52
N LYS A 94 10.07 -7.45 13.46
CA LYS A 94 10.18 -7.81 14.88
C LYS A 94 9.30 -9.02 15.13
N LYS A 95 9.91 -10.20 15.28
CA LYS A 95 9.25 -11.40 15.83
C LYS A 95 8.43 -10.97 17.05
N LYS A 96 7.10 -11.04 16.95
CA LYS A 96 6.19 -10.84 18.07
C LYS A 96 6.62 -11.80 19.18
N VAL A 97 7.28 -11.29 20.22
CA VAL A 97 7.54 -12.05 21.44
C VAL A 97 6.16 -12.34 22.04
N LYS A 98 5.65 -13.56 21.81
CA LYS A 98 4.48 -14.09 22.52
C LYS A 98 4.82 -14.08 24.01
N LYS A 99 4.43 -13.02 24.73
CA LYS A 99 4.32 -13.10 26.19
C LYS A 99 3.21 -14.11 26.48
N ARG A 100 3.59 -15.37 26.73
CA ARG A 100 2.72 -16.35 27.40
C ARG A 100 2.47 -15.81 28.81
N TYR A 101 1.32 -15.20 29.04
CA TYR A 101 0.83 -15.04 30.40
C TYR A 101 0.51 -16.44 30.92
N LYS A 102 1.27 -16.92 31.91
CA LYS A 102 0.86 -18.05 32.75
C LYS A 102 -0.19 -17.49 33.71
N THR A 103 -1.44 -17.89 33.53
CA THR A 103 -2.46 -17.80 34.58
C THR A 103 -2.04 -18.74 35.71
N GLN A 104 -1.95 -18.20 36.94
CA GLN A 104 -1.97 -19.00 38.17
C GLN A 104 -3.41 -19.26 38.58
#